data_AF-A0A7Y2ZFF9-F1
#
_entry.id   AF-A0A7Y2ZFF9-F1
#
_cell.length_a   1.000
_cell.length_b   1.000
_cell.length_c   1.000
_cell.angle_alpha   90.00
_cell.angle_beta   90.00
_cell.angle_gamma   90.00
#
_symmetry.space_group_name_H-M   'P 1'
#
loop_
_entity.id
_entity.type
_entity.pdbx_description
1 polymer ?
#
loop_
_entity_poly.entity_id
_entity_poly.type
_entity_poly.pdbx_seq_one_letter_code
_entity_poly.pdbx_strand_id
1 'polypeptide(L)' 'MSPWEALILGIVQGATEFLPVSSSGHLVVAQELLDVHIEGVLFEVAVHVATLLSITLV' A
#
# COMPACT_ATOMS: atom_id res chain seq x y z
N MET A 1 0.37 12.23 6.33
CA MET A 1 0.95 11.65 5.11
C MET A 1 1.22 12.73 4.08
N SER A 2 2.46 12.83 3.60
CA SER A 2 2.81 13.64 2.43
C SER A 2 2.50 12.88 1.12
N PRO A 3 2.35 13.58 -0.02
CA PRO A 3 2.17 12.91 -1.31
C PRO A 3 3.30 11.96 -1.68
N TRP A 4 4.52 12.24 -1.20
CA TRP A 4 5.69 11.37 -1.42
C TRP A 4 5.59 10.08 -0.62
N GLU A 5 5.16 10.13 0.63
CA GLU A 5 4.88 8.94 1.44
C GLU A 5 3.79 8.08 0.80
N ALA A 6 2.68 8.71 0.35
CA ALA A 6 1.59 8.01 -0.31
C ALA A 6 2.05 7.32 -1.62
N LEU A 7 2.93 7.97 -2.38
CA LEU A 7 3.52 7.38 -3.59
C LEU A 7 4.38 6.15 -3.25
N ILE A 8 5.26 6.25 -2.26
CA ILE A 8 6.13 5.15 -1.85
C ILE A 8 5.30 3.96 -1.35
N LEU A 9 4.33 4.21 -0.46
CA LEU A 9 3.44 3.17 0.06
C LEU A 9 2.58 2.53 -1.03
N GLY A 10 2.11 3.33 -2.01
CA GLY A 10 1.39 2.83 -3.17
C GLY A 10 2.26 1.92 -4.07
N ILE A 11 3.53 2.27 -4.26
CA ILE A 11 4.50 1.42 -4.98
C ILE A 11 4.73 0.11 -4.22
N VAL A 12 4.91 0.16 -2.90
CA VAL A 12 5.07 -1.04 -2.06
C VAL A 12 3.86 -1.97 -2.20
N GLN A 13 2.65 -1.44 -2.08
CA GLN A 13 1.42 -2.22 -2.28
C GLN A 13 1.36 -2.82 -3.68
N GLY A 14 1.53 -2.01 -4.73
CA GLY A 14 1.45 -2.48 -6.11
C GLY A 14 2.50 -3.54 -6.46
N ALA A 15 3.71 -3.43 -5.90
CA ALA A 15 4.78 -4.40 -6.12
C ALA A 15 4.56 -5.72 -5.36
N THR A 16 3.91 -5.69 -4.20
CA THR A 16 3.81 -6.85 -3.29
C THR A 16 2.47 -7.56 -3.35
N GLU A 17 1.39 -6.91 -3.77
CA GLU A 17 0.04 -7.49 -3.79
C GLU A 17 -0.08 -8.73 -4.69
N PHE A 18 0.61 -8.72 -5.83
CA PHE A 18 0.56 -9.83 -6.79
C PHE A 18 1.55 -10.97 -6.45
N LEU A 19 2.36 -10.79 -5.42
CA LEU A 19 3.35 -11.76 -4.96
C LEU A 19 2.86 -12.45 -3.68
N PRO A 20 3.13 -13.76 -3.49
CA PRO A 20 2.72 -14.48 -2.27
C PRO A 20 3.66 -14.16 -1.09
N VAL A 21 3.77 -12.87 -0.74
CA VAL A 21 4.73 -12.34 0.26
C VAL A 21 4.08 -11.48 1.35
N SER A 22 2.74 -11.39 1.39
CA SER A 22 1.96 -10.52 2.29
C SER A 22 2.23 -9.02 2.07
N SER A 23 1.38 -8.39 1.26
CA SER A 23 1.42 -6.95 0.98
C SER A 23 1.14 -6.09 2.22
N SER A 24 0.18 -6.49 3.05
CA SER A 24 -0.16 -5.78 4.30
C SER A 24 1.03 -5.71 5.26
N GLY A 25 1.82 -6.79 5.38
CA GLY A 25 3.04 -6.79 6.21
C GLY A 25 4.09 -5.81 5.69
N HIS A 26 4.32 -5.78 4.37
CA HIS A 26 5.25 -4.84 3.76
C HIS A 26 4.77 -3.39 3.88
N LEU A 27 3.47 -3.13 3.79
CA LEU A 27 2.87 -1.82 4.02
C LEU A 27 3.12 -1.32 5.45
N VAL A 28 2.93 -2.18 6.46
CA VAL A 28 3.19 -1.81 7.87
C VAL A 28 4.67 -1.52 8.10
N VAL A 29 5.57 -2.37 7.57
CA VAL A 29 7.02 -2.14 7.66
C VAL A 29 7.41 -0.83 6.97
N ALA A 30 6.86 -0.55 5.79
CA ALA A 30 7.15 0.69 5.07
C ALA A 30 6.62 1.93 5.79
N GLN A 31 5.44 1.84 6.43
CA GLN A 31 4.90 2.91 7.27
C GLN A 31 5.84 3.23 8.44
N GLU A 32 6.33 2.20 9.15
CA GLU A 32 7.27 2.37 10.26
C GLU A 32 8.61 2.96 9.80
N LEU A 33 9.15 2.51 8.66
CA LEU A 33 10.39 3.04 8.10
C LEU A 33 10.30 4.51 7.67
N LEU A 34 9.10 4.96 7.29
CA LEU A 34 8.83 6.33 6.88
C LEU A 34 8.34 7.21 8.05
N ASP A 35 8.21 6.66 9.26
CA ASP A 35 7.63 7.32 10.44
C ASP A 35 6.19 7.84 10.19
N VAL A 36 5.43 7.11 9.37
CA VAL A 36 4.07 7.48 8.97
C VAL A 36 3.07 6.72 9.82
N HIS A 37 2.33 7.45 10.62
CA HIS A 37 1.23 6.91 11.41
C HIS A 37 -0.10 7.17 10.68
N ILE A 38 -0.69 6.10 10.14
CA ILE A 38 -2.00 6.16 9.50
C ILE A 38 -3.03 5.60 10.48
N GLU A 39 -3.99 6.42 10.88
CA GLU A 39 -5.08 5.95 11.73
C GLU A 39 -6.15 5.22 10.89
N GLY A 40 -6.54 4.04 11.36
CA GLY A 40 -7.55 3.21 10.73
C GLY A 40 -7.08 2.52 9.45
N VAL A 41 -8.02 1.86 8.77
CA VAL A 41 -7.73 0.95 7.63
C VAL A 41 -8.02 1.58 6.26
N LEU A 42 -8.45 2.84 6.22
CA LEU A 42 -8.95 3.46 4.98
C LEU A 42 -7.87 3.52 3.89
N PHE A 43 -6.63 3.85 4.25
CA PHE A 43 -5.54 3.91 3.29
C PHE A 43 -5.23 2.52 2.72
N GLU A 44 -5.13 1.51 3.58
CA GLU A 44 -4.87 0.12 3.20
C GLU A 44 -5.95 -0.40 2.24
N VAL A 45 -7.22 -0.16 2.58
CA VAL A 45 -8.36 -0.51 1.71
C VAL A 45 -8.28 0.23 0.38
N ALA A 46 -7.96 1.52 0.38
CA ALA A 46 -7.86 2.30 -0.85
C ALA A 46 -6.78 1.77 -1.81
N VAL A 47 -5.60 1.40 -1.28
CA VAL A 47 -4.52 0.85 -2.11
C VAL A 47 -4.81 -0.60 -2.56
N HIS A 48 -5.56 -1.40 -1.78
CA HIS A 48 -6.07 -2.70 -2.24
C HIS A 48 -7.13 -2.56 -3.34
N VAL A 49 -8.00 -1.54 -3.24
CA VAL A 49 -8.96 -1.24 -4.32
C VAL A 49 -8.20 -0.82 -5.58
N ALA A 50 -7.12 -0.05 -5.46
CA ALA A 50 -6.30 0.33 -6.61
C ALA A 50 -5.63 -0.89 -7.28
N THR A 51 -5.09 -1.84 -6.52
CA THR A 51 -4.51 -3.08 -7.09
C THR A 51 -5.58 -4.01 -7.66
N LEU A 52 -6.75 -4.10 -7.05
CA LEU A 52 -7.91 -4.79 -7.62
C LEU A 52 -8.29 -4.17 -8.98
N LEU A 53 -8.40 -2.84 -9.04
CA LEU A 53 -8.71 -2.13 -10.28
C LEU A 53 -7.66 -2.39 -11.36
N SER A 54 -6.38 -2.43 -10.99
CA SER A 54 -5.29 -2.75 -11.90
C SER A 54 -5.45 -4.12 -12.59
N ILE A 55 -5.98 -5.13 -11.89
CA ILE A 55 -6.28 -6.43 -12.50
C ILE A 55 -7.55 -6.35 -13.35
N THR A 56 -8.58 -5.61 -12.92
CA THR A 56 -9.85 -5.59 -13.67
C THR A 56 -9.80 -4.78 -14.97
N LEU A 57 -8.89 -3.80 -15.07
CA LEU A 57 -8.77 -2.90 -16.23
C LEU A 57 -7.76 -3.41 -17.27
N VAL A 58 -7.00 -4.46 -16.94
CA VAL A 58 -5.97 -5.08 -17.80
C VAL A 58 -6.41 -6.49 -18.12
#